data_AF-A0A098BVT0-F1
#
_entry.id   AF-A0A098BVT0-F1
#
_cell.length_a   1.000
_cell.length_b   1.000
_cell.length_c   1.000
_cell.angle_alpha   90.00
_cell.angle_beta   90.00
_cell.angle_gamma   90.00
#
_symmetry.space_group_name_H-M   'P 1'
#
loop_
_entity.id
_entity.type
_entity.pdbx_description
1 polymer ?
#
loop_
_entity_poly.entity_id
_entity_poly.type
_entity_poly.pdbx_seq_one_letter_code
_entity_poly.pdbx_strand_id
1 'polypeptide(L)' 'FVENSFPFSFSLYCTQIQDHDYICELSDCLSRINYTCIDLCVDIWLYISNNLLKLKIVKTEI' A
#
# COMPACT_ATOMS: atom_id res chain seq x y z
N PHE A 1 23.05 -15.89 17.16
CA PHE A 1 23.02 -16.97 16.16
C PHE A 1 22.03 -16.67 15.04
N VAL A 2 20.77 -16.29 15.35
CA VAL A 2 19.80 -15.90 14.32
C VAL A 2 20.16 -14.57 13.63
N GLU A 3 20.54 -13.54 14.39
CA GLU A 3 20.92 -12.22 13.83
C GLU A 3 22.21 -12.24 12.99
N ASN A 4 23.08 -13.23 13.21
CA ASN A 4 24.30 -13.40 12.41
C ASN A 4 24.06 -14.14 11.10
N SER A 5 22.92 -14.82 10.97
CA SER A 5 22.54 -15.61 9.78
C SER A 5 21.43 -14.94 8.97
N PHE A 6 20.61 -14.10 9.60
CA PHE A 6 19.50 -13.39 8.96
C PHE A 6 19.43 -11.93 9.43
N PRO A 7 19.02 -11.00 8.54
CA PRO A 7 18.90 -9.58 8.87
C PRO A 7 17.58 -9.30 9.61
N PHE A 8 17.36 -9.97 10.75
CA PHE A 8 16.19 -9.77 11.60
C PHE A 8 16.62 -9.24 12.96
N SER A 9 15.87 -8.25 13.46
CA SER A 9 16.01 -7.75 14.82
C SER A 9 15.23 -8.64 15.78
N PHE A 10 15.89 -9.18 16.80
CA PHE A 10 15.21 -9.99 17.82
C PHE A 10 14.44 -9.10 18.81
N SER A 11 13.17 -9.43 19.10
CA SER A 11 12.42 -8.79 20.18
C SER A 11 12.70 -9.52 21.49
N LEU A 12 13.27 -8.80 22.46
CA LEU A 12 13.69 -9.36 23.75
C LEU A 12 12.49 -9.74 24.65
N TYR A 13 11.36 -9.07 24.45
CA TYR A 13 10.16 -9.21 25.28
C TYR A 13 8.98 -9.66 24.44
N CYS A 14 8.96 -10.94 24.09
CA CYS A 14 7.80 -11.59 23.49
C CYS A 14 7.29 -12.72 24.39
N THR A 15 6.04 -13.11 24.17
CA THR A 15 5.51 -14.35 24.75
C THR A 15 5.87 -15.55 23.84
N GLN A 16 5.14 -16.66 23.92
CA GLN A 16 5.31 -17.80 23.00
C GLN A 16 5.20 -17.38 21.52
N ILE A 17 4.46 -16.30 21.23
CA ILE A 17 4.27 -15.72 19.90
C ILE A 17 4.84 -14.29 19.91
N GLN A 18 5.28 -13.81 18.75
CA GLN A 18 5.74 -12.44 18.56
C GLN A 18 4.58 -11.43 18.70
N ASP A 19 4.88 -10.20 19.09
CA ASP A 19 3.89 -9.17 19.42
C ASP A 19 3.17 -8.61 18.17
N HIS A 20 3.67 -8.92 16.97
CA HIS A 20 3.13 -8.55 15.66
C HIS A 20 2.94 -7.05 15.39
N ASP A 21 3.39 -6.17 16.28
CA ASP A 21 3.30 -4.71 16.14
C ASP A 21 3.89 -4.19 14.82
N TYR A 22 5.01 -4.77 14.37
CA TYR A 22 5.62 -4.40 13.09
C TYR A 22 4.71 -4.66 11.88
N ILE A 23 3.91 -5.73 11.93
CA ILE A 23 2.95 -6.07 10.87
C ILE A 23 1.78 -5.10 10.91
N CYS A 24 1.29 -4.77 12.11
CA CYS A 24 0.23 -3.78 12.29
C CYS A 24 0.66 -2.42 11.72
N GLU A 25 1.87 -1.94 12.06
CA GLU A 25 2.38 -0.67 11.56
C GLU A 25 2.54 -0.67 10.03
N LEU A 26 3.09 -1.76 9.46
CA LEU A 26 3.23 -1.91 8.02
C LEU A 26 1.86 -1.91 7.32
N SER A 27 0.90 -2.66 7.86
CA SER A 27 -0.47 -2.74 7.34
C SER A 27 -1.17 -1.39 7.40
N ASP A 28 -1.00 -0.64 8.49
CA ASP A 28 -1.57 0.70 8.63
C ASP A 28 -0.95 1.69 7.64
N CYS A 29 0.37 1.63 7.43
CA CYS A 29 1.04 2.40 6.39
C CYS A 29 0.49 2.08 4.98
N LEU A 30 0.34 0.80 4.65
CA LEU A 30 -0.23 0.37 3.38
C LEU A 30 -1.69 0.83 3.21
N SER A 31 -2.49 0.74 4.28
CA SER A 31 -3.89 1.19 4.28
C SER A 31 -3.99 2.69 3.96
N ARG A 32 -3.14 3.53 4.57
CA ARG A 32 -3.08 4.97 4.29
C ARG A 32 -2.72 5.27 2.84
N ILE A 33 -1.72 4.57 2.29
CA ILE A 33 -1.33 4.72 0.88
C ILE A 33 -2.51 4.34 -0.03
N ASN A 34 -3.16 3.21 0.24
CA ASN A 34 -4.30 2.76 -0.54
C ASN A 34 -5.44 3.77 -0.51
N TYR A 35 -5.71 4.37 0.64
CA TYR A 35 -6.75 5.39 0.76
C TYR A 35 -6.46 6.60 -0.14
N THR A 36 -5.22 7.11 -0.15
CA THR A 36 -4.81 8.18 -1.06
C THR A 36 -4.93 7.79 -2.54
N CYS A 37 -4.57 6.55 -2.89
CA CYS A 37 -4.73 6.07 -4.27
C CYS A 37 -6.20 5.95 -4.68
N ILE A 38 -7.07 5.48 -3.78
CA ILE A 38 -8.51 5.39 -4.03
C ILE A 38 -9.10 6.77 -4.26
N ASP A 39 -8.75 7.75 -3.43
CA ASP A 39 -9.19 9.14 -3.57
C ASP A 39 -8.80 9.71 -4.95
N LEU A 40 -7.53 9.52 -5.33
CA LEU A 40 -7.04 9.91 -6.66
C LEU A 40 -7.78 9.20 -7.81
N CYS A 41 -8.06 7.91 -7.68
CA CYS A 41 -8.81 7.17 -8.69
C CYS A 41 -10.24 7.70 -8.86
N VAL A 42 -10.91 8.03 -7.75
CA VAL A 42 -12.26 8.63 -7.75
C VAL A 42 -12.24 10.00 -8.41
N ASP A 43 -11.26 10.85 -8.08
CA ASP A 43 -11.11 12.17 -8.69
C ASP A 43 -10.86 12.09 -10.20
N ILE A 44 -9.95 11.23 -10.65
CA ILE A 44 -9.70 11.02 -12.08
C ILE A 44 -10.97 10.55 -12.79
N TRP A 45 -11.73 9.65 -12.19
CA TRP A 45 -12.99 9.18 -12.76
C TRP A 45 -14.02 10.31 -12.88
N LEU A 46 -14.14 11.16 -11.85
CA LEU A 46 -15.02 12.34 -11.88
C LEU A 46 -14.59 13.35 -12.94
N TYR A 47 -13.28 13.60 -13.10
CA TYR A 47 -12.76 14.49 -14.12
C TYR A 47 -13.00 13.98 -15.54
N ILE A 48 -12.89 12.66 -15.77
CA ILE A 48 -13.25 12.04 -17.06
C ILE A 48 -14.75 12.17 -17.32
N SER A 49 -15.58 11.90 -16.31
CA SER A 49 -17.04 11.96 -16.41
C SER A 49 -17.55 13.38 -16.71
N ASN A 50 -16.87 14.39 -16.16
CA ASN A 50 -17.15 15.81 -16.42
C ASN A 50 -16.52 16.35 -17.71
N ASN A 51 -15.93 15.50 -18.55
CA ASN A 51 -15.21 15.87 -19.77
C ASN A 51 -14.07 16.89 -19.56
N LEU A 52 -13.52 16.98 -18.33
CA LEU A 52 -12.32 17.78 -18.03
C LEU A 52 -11.06 17.09 -18.53
N LEU A 53 -11.00 15.76 -18.40
CA LEU A 53 -9.93 14.90 -18.89
C LEU A 53 -10.47 13.93 -19.95
N LYS A 54 -9.67 13.64 -20.98
CA LYS A 54 -10.00 12.64 -22.01
C LYS A 54 -8.89 11.62 -22.11
N LEU A 55 -9.27 10.34 -22.15
CA LEU A 55 -8.34 9.25 -22.35
C LEU A 55 -7.70 9.31 -23.73
N LYS A 56 -6.39 9.11 -23.80
CA LYS A 56 -5.67 9.01 -25.07
C LYS A 56 -6.06 7.71 -25.75
N ILE A 57 -6.60 7.81 -26.96
CA ILE A 57 -7.01 6.65 -27.75
C ILE A 57 -5.76 5.98 -28.33
N VAL A 58 -5.53 4.72 -27.99
CA VAL A 58 -4.51 3.88 -28.63
C VAL A 58 -5.20 3.04 -29.70
N LYS A 59 -4.73 3.12 -30.95
CA LYS A 59 -5.36 2.48 -32.11
C LYS A 59 -5.47 0.95 -32.03
N THR A 60 -4.76 0.31 -31.11
CA THR A 60 -4.78 -1.14 -30.89
C THR A 60 -5.82 -1.60 -29.87
N GLU A 61 -6.52 -0.67 -29.21
CA GLU A 61 -7.53 -0.97 -28.18
C GLU A 61 -8.98 -0.91 -28.75
N ILE A 62 -9.14 -0.59 -30.04
CA ILE A 62 -10.40 -0.55 -30.78
C ILE A 62 -10.34 -1.60 -31.89
#